data_AF-A0A1T4WBJ3-F1
#
_entry.id   AF-A0A1T4WBJ3-F1
#
_cell.length_a   1.000
_cell.length_b   1.000
_cell.length_c   1.000
_cell.angle_alpha   90.00
_cell.angle_beta   90.00
_cell.angle_gamma   90.00
#
_symmetry.space_group_name_H-M   'P 1'
#
loop_
_entity.id
_entity.type
_entity.pdbx_description
1 polymer ?
#
loop_
_entity_poly.entity_id
_entity_poly.type
_entity_poly.pdbx_seq_one_letter_code
_entity_poly.pdbx_strand_id
1 'polypeptide(L)'
;TLYVGEKLNIKVKKYTSSSKKKKLVFKSNNKKVTVTKKGIIAAKKAGSAKVTVKAKNSNKKTIIKVKVKKVPKDKVVGLNYKANWRYSSYYDYAKSDYLLINGWPQFDENGKAKVKSGAKKIKFKRKEDIKNYKISWLDLNRADGYEVQRWHFVTDWDTKGHWETIKDIKNNYFKFSDFDENELAKFRVRAYNIVDDEKIYYKSSEILSIRTEHASTDYKNPLINRWISEEAFYLQNIVRNKAGRELLKWDEDLYTFACYRVEGRVKGYYLDHGWSDSMFDAFTNNSYEPGTNIEIENYYGTSYSARDSISAWQNSKGHYAWMISKLVKYGAIAMGSGESYAVFTEKVDNMRGNTSEIDFEAI
;
A
#
# COMPACT_ATOMS: atom_id res chain seq x y z
N THR A 1 -31.66 -12.59 -14.23
CA THR A 1 -31.71 -11.63 -13.11
C THR A 1 -30.66 -10.59 -13.37
N LEU A 2 -30.91 -9.31 -13.06
CA LEU A 2 -29.94 -8.21 -13.17
C LEU A 2 -29.84 -7.45 -11.84
N TYR A 3 -28.75 -6.76 -11.57
CA TYR A 3 -28.63 -5.72 -10.55
C TYR A 3 -28.86 -4.33 -11.16
N VAL A 4 -29.20 -3.34 -10.33
CA VAL A 4 -29.33 -1.94 -10.81
C VAL A 4 -27.99 -1.50 -11.42
N GLY A 5 -28.00 -1.02 -12.67
CA GLY A 5 -26.81 -0.63 -13.43
C GLY A 5 -26.45 -1.57 -14.58
N GLU A 6 -26.74 -2.86 -14.45
CA GLU A 6 -26.31 -3.88 -15.42
C GLU A 6 -27.04 -3.79 -16.78
N LYS A 7 -26.36 -4.25 -17.84
CA LYS A 7 -26.90 -4.38 -19.19
C LYS A 7 -26.90 -5.84 -19.64
N LEU A 8 -27.77 -6.16 -20.59
CA LEU A 8 -27.83 -7.49 -21.20
C LEU A 8 -28.30 -7.37 -22.65
N ASN A 9 -27.52 -7.92 -23.58
CA ASN A 9 -27.90 -7.96 -24.99
C ASN A 9 -28.70 -9.22 -25.33
N ILE A 10 -29.87 -9.06 -25.96
CA ILE A 10 -30.69 -10.20 -26.41
C ILE A 10 -30.07 -10.80 -27.68
N LYS A 11 -29.46 -12.00 -27.56
CA LYS A 11 -28.98 -12.77 -28.71
C LYS A 11 -30.15 -13.51 -29.39
N VAL A 12 -30.43 -13.17 -30.65
CA VAL A 12 -31.49 -13.81 -31.45
C VAL A 12 -30.89 -14.98 -32.25
N LYS A 13 -31.15 -16.22 -31.84
CA LYS A 13 -30.52 -17.42 -32.44
C LYS A 13 -30.99 -17.74 -33.87
N LYS A 14 -32.26 -17.53 -34.20
CA LYS A 14 -32.81 -17.80 -35.53
C LYS A 14 -33.99 -16.87 -35.79
N TYR A 15 -33.90 -16.09 -36.86
CA TYR A 15 -35.00 -15.28 -37.37
C TYR A 15 -35.00 -15.38 -38.90
N THR A 16 -35.78 -16.31 -39.45
CA THR A 16 -35.97 -16.45 -40.90
C THR A 16 -37.06 -15.48 -41.35
N SER A 17 -36.66 -14.46 -42.11
CA SER A 17 -37.58 -13.49 -42.71
C SER A 17 -37.39 -13.48 -44.21
N SER A 18 -38.39 -13.95 -44.95
CA SER A 18 -38.46 -13.91 -46.42
C SER A 18 -38.61 -12.49 -47.02
N SER A 19 -38.52 -11.43 -46.20
CA SER A 19 -38.66 -10.05 -46.67
C SER A 19 -37.71 -9.09 -45.93
N LYS A 20 -37.08 -8.17 -46.66
CA LYS A 20 -36.16 -7.14 -46.13
C LYS A 20 -36.82 -6.11 -45.17
N LYS A 21 -38.12 -6.23 -44.86
CA LYS A 21 -38.92 -5.21 -44.12
C LYS A 21 -39.40 -5.60 -42.71
N LYS A 22 -39.07 -6.79 -42.17
CA LYS A 22 -39.54 -7.20 -40.82
C LYS A 22 -38.45 -7.09 -39.75
N LYS A 23 -38.32 -5.91 -39.11
CA LYS A 23 -37.47 -5.68 -37.92
C LYS A 23 -38.15 -6.19 -36.64
N LEU A 24 -37.37 -6.65 -35.65
CA LEU A 24 -37.89 -6.90 -34.30
C LEU A 24 -38.17 -5.59 -33.57
N VAL A 25 -39.21 -5.59 -32.74
CA VAL A 25 -39.57 -4.47 -31.87
C VAL A 25 -39.42 -4.92 -30.43
N PHE A 26 -38.67 -4.13 -29.66
CA PHE A 26 -38.43 -4.36 -28.24
C PHE A 26 -39.18 -3.31 -27.43
N LYS A 27 -39.89 -3.75 -26.40
CA LYS A 27 -40.59 -2.85 -25.48
C LYS A 27 -40.48 -3.36 -24.05
N SER A 28 -40.10 -2.48 -23.13
CA SER A 28 -40.21 -2.74 -21.69
C SER A 28 -41.59 -2.34 -21.21
N ASN A 29 -42.14 -3.07 -20.25
CA ASN A 29 -43.44 -2.76 -19.65
C ASN A 29 -43.38 -1.66 -18.59
N ASN A 30 -42.20 -1.26 -18.10
CA ASN A 30 -42.04 -0.20 -17.12
C ASN A 30 -40.64 0.45 -17.18
N LYS A 31 -40.46 1.58 -16.48
CA LYS A 31 -39.19 2.33 -16.45
C LYS A 31 -38.07 1.67 -15.60
N LYS A 32 -38.33 0.54 -14.92
CA LYS A 32 -37.31 -0.17 -14.12
C LYS A 32 -36.25 -0.83 -14.98
N VAL A 33 -36.61 -1.11 -16.23
CA VAL A 33 -35.72 -1.64 -17.26
C VAL A 33 -36.00 -0.87 -18.55
N THR A 34 -34.97 -0.41 -19.24
CA THR A 34 -35.09 0.14 -20.59
C THR A 34 -34.58 -0.87 -21.61
N VAL A 35 -35.13 -0.87 -22.82
CA VAL A 35 -34.63 -1.71 -23.91
C VAL A 35 -34.45 -0.87 -25.17
N THR A 36 -33.30 -0.99 -25.82
CA THR A 36 -33.00 -0.23 -27.05
C THR A 36 -33.64 -0.87 -28.27
N LYS A 37 -33.68 -0.15 -29.41
CA LYS A 37 -34.10 -0.70 -30.71
C LYS A 37 -33.23 -1.89 -31.18
N LYS A 38 -32.02 -2.04 -30.62
CA LYS A 38 -31.07 -3.12 -30.91
C LYS A 38 -31.21 -4.32 -29.95
N GLY A 39 -32.11 -4.27 -28.96
CA GLY A 39 -32.33 -5.38 -28.03
C GLY A 39 -31.41 -5.39 -26.80
N ILE A 40 -30.79 -4.25 -26.46
CA ILE A 40 -29.99 -4.13 -25.23
C ILE A 40 -30.91 -3.73 -24.08
N ILE A 41 -31.03 -4.60 -23.09
CA ILE A 41 -31.73 -4.39 -21.83
C ILE A 41 -30.80 -3.65 -20.87
N ALA A 42 -31.27 -2.60 -20.19
CA ALA A 42 -30.53 -1.92 -19.12
C ALA A 42 -31.38 -1.82 -17.86
N ALA A 43 -30.84 -2.25 -16.72
CA ALA A 43 -31.50 -2.24 -15.42
C ALA A 43 -31.38 -0.87 -14.75
N LYS A 44 -32.51 -0.19 -14.53
CA LYS A 44 -32.58 1.18 -13.99
C LYS A 44 -33.02 1.25 -12.53
N LYS A 45 -33.91 0.36 -12.09
CA LYS A 45 -34.43 0.35 -10.72
C LYS A 45 -34.80 -1.05 -10.28
N ALA A 46 -34.60 -1.36 -8.99
CA ALA A 46 -34.97 -2.65 -8.43
C ALA A 46 -36.47 -2.97 -8.60
N GLY A 47 -36.76 -4.26 -8.76
CA GLY A 47 -38.08 -4.81 -9.01
C GLY A 47 -38.15 -5.63 -10.30
N SER A 48 -39.34 -6.11 -10.64
CA SER A 48 -39.56 -6.93 -11.83
C SER A 48 -39.98 -6.09 -13.04
N ALA A 49 -39.48 -6.45 -14.20
CA ALA A 49 -39.87 -5.92 -15.51
C ALA A 49 -40.06 -7.07 -16.52
N LYS A 50 -40.82 -6.81 -17.56
CA LYS A 50 -41.03 -7.71 -18.70
C LYS A 50 -40.60 -6.98 -19.96
N VAL A 51 -39.66 -7.58 -20.69
CA VAL A 51 -39.24 -7.10 -22.00
C VAL A 51 -39.94 -7.94 -23.05
N THR A 52 -40.81 -7.33 -23.84
CA THR A 52 -41.49 -7.96 -24.97
C THR A 52 -40.65 -7.81 -26.22
N VAL A 53 -40.44 -8.94 -26.90
CA VAL A 53 -39.83 -8.99 -28.23
C VAL A 53 -40.91 -9.43 -29.21
N LYS A 54 -41.27 -8.56 -30.16
CA LYS A 54 -42.33 -8.81 -31.15
C LYS A 54 -41.78 -8.68 -32.57
N ALA A 55 -42.21 -9.58 -33.45
CA ALA A 55 -41.99 -9.41 -34.89
C ALA A 55 -42.97 -8.35 -35.45
N LYS A 56 -42.48 -7.29 -36.11
CA LYS A 56 -43.27 -6.11 -36.48
C LYS A 56 -44.55 -6.43 -37.28
N ASN A 57 -44.49 -7.43 -38.18
CA ASN A 57 -45.59 -7.81 -39.07
C ASN A 57 -46.08 -9.24 -38.81
N SER A 58 -46.09 -9.66 -37.54
CA SER A 58 -46.62 -10.96 -37.12
C SER A 58 -47.21 -10.87 -35.71
N ASN A 59 -48.10 -11.80 -35.39
CA ASN A 59 -48.64 -11.96 -34.04
C ASN A 59 -47.67 -12.71 -33.11
N LYS A 60 -46.53 -13.21 -33.63
CA LYS A 60 -45.50 -13.88 -32.83
C LYS A 60 -44.77 -12.89 -31.91
N LYS A 61 -44.77 -13.19 -30.61
CA LYS A 61 -44.06 -12.44 -29.57
C LYS A 61 -43.47 -13.40 -28.53
N THR A 62 -42.38 -12.97 -27.89
CA THR A 62 -41.85 -13.61 -26.67
C THR A 62 -41.66 -12.57 -25.57
N ILE A 63 -41.66 -13.02 -24.33
CA ILE A 63 -41.52 -12.18 -23.15
C ILE A 63 -40.32 -12.67 -22.33
N ILE A 64 -39.37 -11.76 -22.11
CA ILE A 64 -38.25 -11.96 -21.21
C ILE A 64 -38.64 -11.38 -19.85
N LYS A 65 -38.71 -12.22 -18.83
CA LYS A 65 -38.91 -11.78 -17.44
C LYS A 65 -37.57 -11.34 -16.86
N VAL A 66 -37.45 -10.06 -16.53
CA VAL A 66 -36.25 -9.46 -15.93
C VAL A 66 -36.54 -9.16 -14.47
N LYS A 67 -35.79 -9.77 -13.56
CA LYS A 67 -35.81 -9.44 -12.12
C LYS A 67 -34.60 -8.56 -11.84
N VAL A 68 -34.82 -7.31 -11.47
CA VAL A 68 -33.78 -6.37 -11.06
C VAL A 68 -33.67 -6.37 -9.53
N LYS A 69 -32.51 -6.69 -8.99
CA LYS A 69 -32.25 -6.61 -7.54
C LYS A 69 -31.56 -5.28 -7.20
N LYS A 70 -31.77 -4.76 -5.98
CA LYS A 70 -30.92 -3.70 -5.43
C LYS A 70 -29.49 -4.23 -5.30
N VAL A 71 -28.50 -3.37 -5.45
CA VAL A 71 -27.12 -3.67 -5.01
C VAL A 71 -27.18 -3.93 -3.49
N PRO A 72 -26.61 -5.04 -2.97
CA PRO A 72 -26.62 -5.34 -1.54
C PRO A 72 -25.77 -4.33 -0.73
N LYS A 73 -26.34 -3.89 0.40
CA LYS A 73 -25.80 -2.93 1.38
C LYS A 73 -24.36 -3.22 1.83
N ASP A 74 -23.57 -2.20 2.11
CA ASP A 74 -22.75 -1.52 1.11
C ASP A 74 -21.29 -1.49 1.60
N LYS A 75 -20.88 -2.28 2.61
CA LYS A 75 -19.61 -2.05 3.32
C LYS A 75 -18.93 -3.36 3.71
N VAL A 76 -17.61 -3.41 3.55
CA VAL A 76 -16.77 -4.44 4.18
C VAL A 76 -16.73 -4.16 5.69
N VAL A 77 -17.14 -5.13 6.52
CA VAL A 77 -17.22 -4.99 7.99
C VAL A 77 -16.18 -5.92 8.64
N GLY A 78 -15.71 -5.55 9.84
CA GLY A 78 -14.88 -6.42 10.68
C GLY A 78 -13.39 -6.47 10.29
N LEU A 79 -12.84 -5.34 9.85
CA LEU A 79 -11.41 -5.23 9.56
C LEU A 79 -10.61 -5.37 10.87
N ASN A 80 -9.75 -6.38 10.93
CA ASN A 80 -8.90 -6.72 12.07
C ASN A 80 -7.48 -7.00 11.57
N TYR A 81 -6.49 -6.91 12.47
CA TYR A 81 -5.11 -7.32 12.18
C TYR A 81 -4.51 -8.23 13.24
N LYS A 82 -3.48 -8.97 12.83
CA LYS A 82 -2.66 -9.81 13.71
C LYS A 82 -1.22 -9.88 13.21
N ALA A 83 -0.25 -9.70 14.10
CA ALA A 83 1.15 -10.00 13.84
C ALA A 83 1.40 -11.52 13.88
N ASN A 84 2.05 -12.05 12.86
CA ASN A 84 2.44 -13.46 12.78
C ASN A 84 3.94 -13.61 12.98
N TRP A 85 4.33 -14.16 14.13
CA TRP A 85 5.73 -14.30 14.55
C TRP A 85 6.44 -15.49 13.89
N ARG A 86 7.73 -15.30 13.56
CA ARG A 86 8.69 -16.36 13.28
C ARG A 86 9.15 -16.96 14.59
N TYR A 87 9.43 -18.25 14.56
CA TYR A 87 9.97 -18.98 15.69
C TYR A 87 11.12 -19.84 15.20
N SER A 88 12.29 -19.70 15.82
CA SER A 88 13.35 -20.68 15.68
C SER A 88 13.25 -21.74 16.75
N SER A 89 13.90 -22.86 16.47
CA SER A 89 14.12 -23.91 17.44
C SER A 89 15.58 -23.97 17.80
N TYR A 90 15.87 -24.12 19.08
CA TYR A 90 17.22 -24.37 19.59
C TYR A 90 17.17 -25.53 20.59
N TYR A 91 18.30 -26.19 20.77
CA TYR A 91 18.42 -27.29 21.73
C TYR A 91 19.18 -26.81 22.95
N ASP A 92 18.56 -26.91 24.10
CA ASP A 92 19.16 -26.54 25.38
C ASP A 92 18.67 -27.48 26.50
N TYR A 93 19.18 -27.34 27.71
CA TYR A 93 18.77 -28.17 28.85
C TYR A 93 17.56 -27.56 29.57
N ALA A 94 16.78 -28.40 30.27
CA ALA A 94 15.71 -27.86 31.10
C ALA A 94 16.31 -27.02 32.24
N LYS A 95 15.59 -25.99 32.71
CA LYS A 95 16.08 -25.13 33.81
C LYS A 95 16.48 -25.94 35.06
N SER A 96 15.80 -27.06 35.31
CA SER A 96 16.07 -28.00 36.41
C SER A 96 17.38 -28.80 36.27
N ASP A 97 17.96 -28.83 35.08
CA ASP A 97 19.13 -29.66 34.76
C ASP A 97 20.44 -28.90 34.99
N TYR A 98 20.39 -27.57 35.08
CA TYR A 98 21.58 -26.78 35.42
C TYR A 98 21.98 -27.02 36.88
N LEU A 99 23.30 -27.07 37.10
CA LEU A 99 23.86 -27.09 38.45
C LEU A 99 23.84 -25.66 39.00
N LEU A 100 23.03 -25.45 40.04
CA LEU A 100 22.85 -24.15 40.70
C LEU A 100 23.48 -24.18 42.10
N ILE A 101 24.20 -23.12 42.48
CA ILE A 101 24.62 -22.85 43.86
C ILE A 101 24.02 -21.51 44.27
N ASN A 102 23.28 -21.48 45.39
CA ASN A 102 22.56 -20.30 45.86
C ASN A 102 21.66 -19.64 44.78
N GLY A 103 21.07 -20.46 43.90
CA GLY A 103 20.20 -19.99 42.81
C GLY A 103 20.92 -19.55 41.53
N TRP A 104 22.25 -19.54 41.50
CA TRP A 104 23.06 -19.10 40.36
C TRP A 104 23.68 -20.27 39.59
N PRO A 105 23.67 -20.24 38.24
CA PRO A 105 24.31 -21.27 37.42
C PRO A 105 25.80 -21.34 37.67
N GLN A 106 26.32 -22.57 37.76
CA GLN A 106 27.75 -22.84 37.74
C GLN A 106 28.23 -22.90 36.30
N PHE A 107 29.42 -22.36 36.03
CA PHE A 107 30.02 -22.35 34.70
C PHE A 107 31.31 -23.21 34.67
N ASP A 108 31.64 -23.77 33.52
CA ASP A 108 32.93 -24.40 33.26
C ASP A 108 34.00 -23.36 32.89
N GLU A 109 35.22 -23.83 32.70
CA GLU A 109 36.39 -23.00 32.37
C GLU A 109 36.25 -22.22 31.06
N ASN A 110 35.31 -22.63 30.18
CA ASN A 110 35.01 -21.96 28.92
C ASN A 110 33.77 -21.04 29.03
N GLY A 111 33.26 -20.80 30.24
CA GLY A 111 32.11 -19.95 30.49
C GLY A 111 30.77 -20.56 30.10
N LYS A 112 30.68 -21.89 29.93
CA LYS A 112 29.42 -22.58 29.62
C LYS A 112 28.78 -23.14 30.89
N ALA A 113 27.46 -22.97 31.02
CA ALA A 113 26.74 -23.43 32.20
C ALA A 113 26.82 -24.97 32.36
N LYS A 114 27.21 -25.43 33.54
CA LYS A 114 27.32 -26.85 33.89
C LYS A 114 25.93 -27.44 34.13
N VAL A 115 25.77 -28.70 33.73
CA VAL A 115 24.50 -29.46 33.83
C VAL A 115 24.72 -30.78 34.57
N LYS A 116 23.64 -31.33 35.14
CA LYS A 116 23.64 -32.63 35.83
C LYS A 116 24.03 -33.76 34.88
N SER A 117 24.74 -34.76 35.42
CA SER A 117 25.13 -35.95 34.66
C SER A 117 23.90 -36.68 34.10
N GLY A 118 23.96 -37.09 32.83
CA GLY A 118 22.86 -37.75 32.12
C GLY A 118 21.77 -36.83 31.58
N ALA A 119 21.86 -35.51 31.80
CA ALA A 119 20.90 -34.55 31.25
C ALA A 119 20.88 -34.58 29.72
N LYS A 120 19.68 -34.50 29.14
CA LYS A 120 19.47 -34.49 27.68
C LYS A 120 18.96 -33.13 27.24
N LYS A 121 19.49 -32.63 26.13
CA LYS A 121 18.97 -31.40 25.52
C LYS A 121 17.55 -31.62 25.02
N ILE A 122 16.69 -30.66 25.29
CA ILE A 122 15.33 -30.58 24.78
C ILE A 122 15.20 -29.43 23.79
N LYS A 123 14.26 -29.58 22.86
CA LYS A 123 14.01 -28.58 21.82
C LYS A 123 13.12 -27.46 22.39
N PHE A 124 13.66 -26.26 22.46
CA PHE A 124 12.93 -25.05 22.79
C PHE A 124 12.52 -24.30 21.53
N LYS A 125 11.41 -23.56 21.61
CA LYS A 125 11.00 -22.58 20.59
C LYS A 125 11.21 -21.18 21.15
N ARG A 126 11.95 -20.35 20.43
CA ARG A 126 12.09 -18.91 20.72
C ARG A 126 11.27 -18.11 19.73
N LYS A 127 10.57 -17.10 20.22
CA LYS A 127 9.92 -16.08 19.40
C LYS A 127 11.02 -15.17 18.86
N GLU A 128 11.13 -15.08 17.53
CA GLU A 128 12.11 -14.23 16.84
C GLU A 128 11.39 -12.98 16.34
N ASP A 129 11.44 -12.72 15.04
CA ASP A 129 10.89 -11.52 14.41
C ASP A 129 9.49 -11.75 13.86
N ILE A 130 8.82 -10.67 13.45
CA ILE A 130 7.53 -10.77 12.78
C ILE A 130 7.72 -11.26 11.35
N LYS A 131 7.05 -12.35 10.98
CA LYS A 131 7.06 -12.88 9.60
C LYS A 131 6.26 -12.01 8.65
N ASN A 132 5.10 -11.57 9.11
CA ASN A 132 4.14 -10.75 8.37
C ASN A 132 3.05 -10.26 9.32
N TYR A 133 2.35 -9.23 8.88
CA TYR A 133 1.12 -8.77 9.47
C TYR A 133 -0.04 -9.22 8.60
N LYS A 134 -1.02 -9.90 9.20
CA LYS A 134 -2.24 -10.34 8.53
C LYS A 134 -3.34 -9.35 8.84
N ILE A 135 -3.91 -8.73 7.81
CA ILE A 135 -5.22 -8.07 7.91
C ILE A 135 -6.30 -9.04 7.44
N SER A 136 -7.48 -8.97 8.05
CA SER A 136 -8.62 -9.81 7.70
C SER A 136 -9.94 -9.09 7.89
N TRP A 137 -10.95 -9.49 7.14
CA TRP A 137 -12.28 -8.89 7.17
C TRP A 137 -13.37 -9.97 7.09
N LEU A 138 -14.61 -9.58 7.36
CA LEU A 138 -15.75 -10.47 7.16
C LEU A 138 -15.94 -10.74 5.67
N ASP A 139 -16.05 -12.01 5.34
CA ASP A 139 -16.32 -12.44 3.97
C ASP A 139 -17.76 -12.04 3.58
N LEU A 140 -17.88 -11.35 2.46
CA LEU A 140 -19.12 -11.02 1.81
C LEU A 140 -19.42 -12.10 0.78
N ASN A 141 -20.33 -13.02 1.12
CA ASN A 141 -20.78 -14.18 0.32
C ASN A 141 -21.21 -13.89 -1.14
N ARG A 142 -21.19 -12.63 -1.61
CA ARG A 142 -21.60 -12.20 -2.94
C ARG A 142 -20.57 -11.33 -3.65
N ALA A 143 -19.41 -11.07 -3.05
CA ALA A 143 -18.33 -10.33 -3.69
C ALA A 143 -17.54 -11.29 -4.61
N ASP A 144 -17.19 -10.83 -5.81
CA ASP A 144 -16.29 -11.57 -6.70
C ASP A 144 -14.82 -11.43 -6.29
N GLY A 145 -14.51 -10.38 -5.53
CA GLY A 145 -13.20 -10.18 -4.91
C GLY A 145 -13.14 -8.93 -4.04
N TYR A 146 -11.93 -8.65 -3.56
CA TYR A 146 -11.59 -7.55 -2.69
C TYR A 146 -10.35 -6.84 -3.19
N GLU A 147 -10.39 -5.53 -3.18
CA GLU A 147 -9.25 -4.68 -3.42
C GLU A 147 -8.69 -4.20 -2.09
N VAL A 148 -7.45 -4.57 -1.81
CA VAL A 148 -6.70 -4.14 -0.63
C VAL A 148 -5.96 -2.85 -0.96
N GLN A 149 -6.16 -1.83 -0.13
CA GLN A 149 -5.56 -0.52 -0.34
C GLN A 149 -4.75 -0.08 0.88
N ARG A 150 -3.62 0.60 0.62
CA ARG A 150 -2.77 1.25 1.62
C ARG A 150 -2.72 2.75 1.33
N TRP A 151 -2.54 3.55 2.38
CA TRP A 151 -2.51 5.00 2.28
C TRP A 151 -1.09 5.52 2.12
N HIS A 152 -0.85 6.28 1.05
CA HIS A 152 0.30 7.16 0.91
C HIS A 152 0.05 8.43 1.70
N PHE A 153 1.06 8.93 2.42
CA PHE A 153 0.91 10.16 3.21
C PHE A 153 1.07 11.43 2.38
N VAL A 154 1.59 11.30 1.18
CA VAL A 154 1.85 12.40 0.24
C VAL A 154 1.39 12.04 -1.16
N THR A 155 1.30 13.03 -2.02
CA THR A 155 1.14 12.88 -3.46
C THR A 155 2.24 13.66 -4.14
N ASP A 156 2.52 13.34 -5.39
CA ASP A 156 3.38 14.13 -6.26
C ASP A 156 2.92 15.60 -6.14
N TRP A 157 3.83 16.47 -5.71
CA TRP A 157 3.66 17.92 -5.60
C TRP A 157 2.94 18.50 -4.37
N ASP A 158 2.25 17.71 -3.54
CA ASP A 158 1.62 18.23 -2.32
C ASP A 158 1.54 17.23 -1.15
N THR A 159 1.16 17.72 0.03
CA THR A 159 1.09 16.91 1.25
C THR A 159 -0.24 16.19 1.43
N LYS A 160 -1.06 16.08 0.37
CA LYS A 160 -2.30 15.30 0.44
C LYS A 160 -1.94 13.84 0.24
N GLY A 161 -2.44 12.98 1.11
CA GLY A 161 -2.29 11.56 0.91
C GLY A 161 -3.30 11.00 -0.10
N HIS A 162 -3.03 9.78 -0.59
CA HIS A 162 -3.92 9.08 -1.50
C HIS A 162 -3.97 7.58 -1.19
N TRP A 163 -4.97 6.88 -1.72
CA TRP A 163 -5.09 5.42 -1.57
C TRP A 163 -4.51 4.74 -2.81
N GLU A 164 -3.53 3.89 -2.60
CA GLU A 164 -3.01 2.98 -3.63
C GLU A 164 -3.66 1.60 -3.49
N THR A 165 -3.97 0.97 -4.61
CA THR A 165 -4.38 -0.42 -4.66
C THR A 165 -3.15 -1.33 -4.65
N ILE A 166 -2.99 -2.10 -3.57
CA ILE A 166 -1.89 -3.05 -3.42
C ILE A 166 -2.17 -4.34 -4.19
N LYS A 167 -3.39 -4.87 -4.04
CA LYS A 167 -3.75 -6.13 -4.69
C LYS A 167 -5.25 -6.38 -4.71
N ASP A 168 -5.70 -7.03 -5.79
CA ASP A 168 -6.98 -7.73 -5.81
C ASP A 168 -6.84 -9.17 -5.33
N ILE A 169 -7.71 -9.58 -4.42
CA ILE A 169 -7.72 -10.93 -3.87
C ILE A 169 -9.13 -11.49 -3.74
N LYS A 170 -9.25 -12.82 -3.76
CA LYS A 170 -10.52 -13.52 -3.51
C LYS A 170 -10.74 -13.88 -2.04
N ASN A 171 -9.64 -14.02 -1.29
CA ASN A 171 -9.70 -14.36 0.12
C ASN A 171 -10.12 -13.14 0.96
N ASN A 172 -10.62 -13.39 2.16
CA ASN A 172 -11.00 -12.35 3.11
C ASN A 172 -9.85 -11.91 4.04
N TYR A 173 -8.60 -12.06 3.59
CA TYR A 173 -7.41 -11.65 4.33
C TYR A 173 -6.24 -11.37 3.40
N PHE A 174 -5.32 -10.51 3.85
CA PHE A 174 -4.07 -10.21 3.17
C PHE A 174 -2.90 -10.21 4.16
N LYS A 175 -1.70 -10.56 3.69
CA LYS A 175 -0.47 -10.60 4.49
C LYS A 175 0.54 -9.63 3.90
N PHE A 176 0.98 -8.68 4.71
CA PHE A 176 2.05 -7.73 4.40
C PHE A 176 3.34 -8.18 5.08
N SER A 177 4.46 -8.04 4.39
CA SER A 177 5.80 -8.43 4.87
C SER A 177 6.85 -7.34 4.60
N ASP A 178 6.38 -6.13 4.36
CA ASP A 178 7.13 -4.95 3.93
C ASP A 178 6.97 -3.79 4.93
N PHE A 179 6.70 -4.12 6.20
CA PHE A 179 6.64 -3.14 7.27
C PHE A 179 7.97 -2.94 7.96
N ASP A 180 8.24 -1.69 8.33
CA ASP A 180 9.32 -1.35 9.24
C ASP A 180 8.83 -1.26 10.70
N GLU A 181 9.76 -1.05 11.62
CA GLU A 181 9.46 -0.94 13.04
C GLU A 181 8.75 0.39 13.33
N ASN A 182 7.71 0.33 14.16
CA ASN A 182 6.98 1.51 14.62
C ASN A 182 6.39 2.39 13.49
N GLU A 183 6.19 1.81 12.30
CA GLU A 183 5.60 2.44 11.13
C GLU A 183 4.09 2.65 11.31
N LEU A 184 3.58 3.82 10.95
CA LEU A 184 2.15 4.11 10.85
C LEU A 184 1.61 3.69 9.50
N ALA A 185 0.82 2.63 9.47
CA ALA A 185 0.19 2.17 8.27
C ALA A 185 -1.34 2.28 8.35
N LYS A 186 -1.96 2.70 7.24
CA LYS A 186 -3.43 2.80 7.13
C LYS A 186 -3.91 1.94 5.98
N PHE A 187 -4.95 1.16 6.26
CA PHE A 187 -5.54 0.21 5.33
C PHE A 187 -7.03 0.45 5.17
N ARG A 188 -7.51 0.16 3.97
CA ARG A 188 -8.92 -0.11 3.74
C ARG A 188 -9.09 -1.20 2.70
N VAL A 189 -10.26 -1.81 2.69
CA VAL A 189 -10.61 -2.86 1.74
C VAL A 189 -11.92 -2.49 1.05
N ARG A 190 -11.98 -2.68 -0.26
CA ARG A 190 -13.20 -2.51 -1.05
C ARG A 190 -13.57 -3.84 -1.69
N ALA A 191 -14.72 -4.39 -1.32
CA ALA A 191 -15.26 -5.50 -2.10
C ALA A 191 -15.66 -5.01 -3.50
N TYR A 192 -15.68 -5.90 -4.48
CA TYR A 192 -16.19 -5.63 -5.82
C TYR A 192 -16.88 -6.85 -6.42
N ASN A 193 -17.73 -6.59 -7.42
CA ASN A 193 -18.23 -7.60 -8.37
C ASN A 193 -17.72 -7.30 -9.78
N ILE A 194 -17.56 -8.33 -10.59
CA ILE A 194 -17.24 -8.21 -12.01
C ILE A 194 -18.55 -8.26 -12.79
N VAL A 195 -18.87 -7.17 -13.49
CA VAL A 195 -20.05 -7.04 -14.35
C VAL A 195 -19.57 -6.57 -15.70
N ASP A 196 -19.82 -7.36 -16.75
CA ASP A 196 -19.35 -7.04 -18.11
C ASP A 196 -17.83 -6.74 -18.16
N ASP A 197 -17.03 -7.56 -17.46
CA ASP A 197 -15.57 -7.42 -17.30
C ASP A 197 -15.10 -6.15 -16.55
N GLU A 198 -16.02 -5.38 -15.96
CA GLU A 198 -15.73 -4.19 -15.16
C GLU A 198 -15.95 -4.44 -13.65
N LYS A 199 -15.10 -3.85 -12.81
CA LYS A 199 -15.27 -3.90 -11.35
C LYS A 199 -16.29 -2.87 -10.87
N ILE A 200 -17.34 -3.34 -10.21
CA ILE A 200 -18.32 -2.52 -9.51
C ILE A 200 -18.09 -2.64 -8.01
N TYR A 201 -17.62 -1.56 -7.39
CA TYR A 201 -17.19 -1.54 -5.99
C TYR A 201 -18.34 -1.31 -5.01
N TYR A 202 -18.21 -1.95 -3.84
CA TYR A 202 -18.95 -1.64 -2.63
C TYR A 202 -18.29 -0.42 -1.93
N LYS A 203 -18.92 0.17 -0.89
CA LYS A 203 -18.23 1.16 -0.05
C LYS A 203 -17.06 0.47 0.66
N SER A 204 -15.98 1.22 0.83
CA SER A 204 -14.81 0.76 1.55
C SER A 204 -15.17 0.38 2.99
N SER A 205 -14.36 -0.50 3.56
CA SER A 205 -14.28 -0.67 5.00
C SER A 205 -14.04 0.67 5.70
N GLU A 206 -14.19 0.67 7.03
CA GLU A 206 -13.49 1.68 7.84
C GLU A 206 -11.99 1.62 7.59
N ILE A 207 -11.33 2.73 7.88
CA ILE A 207 -9.87 2.80 7.86
C ILE A 207 -9.35 2.06 9.09
N LEU A 208 -8.56 1.02 8.87
CA LEU A 208 -7.74 0.44 9.93
C LEU A 208 -6.40 1.18 9.94
N SER A 209 -6.12 1.89 11.03
CA SER A 209 -4.80 2.49 11.27
C SER A 209 -4.06 1.64 12.30
N ILE A 210 -2.84 1.21 11.98
CA ILE A 210 -1.97 0.45 12.87
C ILE A 210 -0.64 1.17 13.02
N ARG A 211 -0.02 1.00 14.18
CA ARG A 211 1.40 1.25 14.38
C ARG A 211 2.07 -0.10 14.57
N THR A 212 3.04 -0.42 13.73
CA THR A 212 3.70 -1.74 13.74
C THR A 212 4.55 -1.88 15.01
N GLU A 213 4.61 -3.09 15.56
CA GLU A 213 5.39 -3.36 16.79
C GLU A 213 6.85 -3.64 16.45
N HIS A 214 7.10 -4.37 15.36
CA HIS A 214 8.43 -4.68 14.83
C HIS A 214 8.43 -4.72 13.31
N ALA A 215 9.61 -4.60 12.72
CA ALA A 215 9.79 -4.81 11.30
C ALA A 215 9.39 -6.24 10.87
N SER A 216 8.90 -6.35 9.63
CA SER A 216 8.68 -7.62 8.93
C SER A 216 9.51 -7.75 7.65
N THR A 217 10.14 -6.65 7.24
CA THR A 217 11.15 -6.55 6.19
C THR A 217 12.41 -7.30 6.60
N ASP A 218 12.98 -8.06 5.66
CA ASP A 218 14.41 -8.42 5.68
C ASP A 218 15.02 -7.45 4.66
N TYR A 219 15.75 -6.42 5.10
CA TYR A 219 16.26 -5.30 4.28
C TYR A 219 17.28 -5.70 3.20
N LYS A 220 17.25 -6.94 2.70
CA LYS A 220 18.11 -7.41 1.62
C LYS A 220 17.70 -6.86 0.26
N ASN A 221 16.40 -6.60 0.05
CA ASN A 221 15.87 -5.83 -1.09
C ASN A 221 14.34 -5.61 -0.92
N PRO A 222 13.79 -4.40 -1.14
CA PRO A 222 14.49 -3.13 -1.42
C PRO A 222 15.21 -2.58 -0.18
N LEU A 223 16.29 -1.84 -0.39
CA LEU A 223 17.06 -1.18 0.69
C LEU A 223 16.27 -0.04 1.36
N ILE A 224 15.32 0.54 0.63
CA ILE A 224 14.54 1.72 1.00
C ILE A 224 13.06 1.36 1.02
N ASN A 225 12.33 1.92 1.97
CA ASN A 225 10.88 1.73 2.09
C ASN A 225 10.17 3.09 1.93
N ARG A 226 9.37 3.21 0.87
CA ARG A 226 8.61 4.42 0.57
C ARG A 226 7.57 4.74 1.64
N TRP A 227 6.94 3.74 2.26
CA TRP A 227 5.86 3.96 3.22
C TRP A 227 6.32 4.71 4.47
N ILE A 228 7.43 4.26 5.05
CA ILE A 228 8.05 4.92 6.22
C ILE A 228 8.68 6.28 5.83
N SER A 229 9.21 6.39 4.61
CA SER A 229 9.76 7.63 4.04
C SER A 229 8.70 8.73 3.98
N GLU A 230 7.50 8.39 3.49
CA GLU A 230 6.37 9.31 3.45
C GLU A 230 5.80 9.63 4.85
N GLU A 231 5.77 8.66 5.77
CA GLU A 231 5.43 8.94 7.19
C GLU A 231 6.41 9.96 7.77
N ALA A 232 7.71 9.80 7.53
CA ALA A 232 8.73 10.72 8.02
C ALA A 232 8.53 12.13 7.44
N PHE A 233 8.24 12.26 6.15
CA PHE A 233 7.92 13.56 5.54
C PHE A 233 6.65 14.20 6.10
N TYR A 234 5.62 13.39 6.33
CA TYR A 234 4.40 13.84 6.99
C TYR A 234 4.69 14.35 8.41
N LEU A 235 5.52 13.63 9.19
CA LEU A 235 5.93 14.03 10.54
C LEU A 235 6.80 15.30 10.53
N GLN A 236 7.74 15.41 9.58
CA GLN A 236 8.53 16.62 9.33
C GLN A 236 7.61 17.84 9.11
N ASN A 237 6.54 17.70 8.33
CA ASN A 237 5.58 18.77 8.11
C ASN A 237 4.74 19.11 9.36
N ILE A 238 4.48 18.14 10.23
CA ILE A 238 3.89 18.43 11.56
C ILE A 238 4.85 19.30 12.40
N VAL A 239 6.16 19.02 12.37
CA VAL A 239 7.16 19.84 13.07
C VAL A 239 7.14 21.28 12.55
N ARG A 240 7.11 21.46 11.22
CA ARG A 240 7.03 22.78 10.58
C ARG A 240 5.77 23.54 10.96
N ASN A 241 4.61 22.88 10.89
CA ASN A 241 3.33 23.49 11.25
C ASN A 241 3.32 23.97 12.71
N LYS A 242 3.83 23.15 13.64
CA LYS A 242 3.97 23.53 15.06
C LYS A 242 4.88 24.74 15.27
N ALA A 243 5.88 24.93 14.41
CA ALA A 243 6.77 26.09 14.42
C ALA A 243 6.22 27.30 13.63
N GLY A 244 4.98 27.25 13.15
CA GLY A 244 4.38 28.32 12.34
C GLY A 244 5.08 28.50 10.99
N ARG A 245 5.51 27.40 10.37
CA ARG A 245 6.13 27.37 9.04
C ARG A 245 5.19 26.76 8.02
N GLU A 246 5.32 27.21 6.77
CA GLU A 246 4.64 26.61 5.64
C GLU A 246 5.05 25.14 5.46
N LEU A 247 4.11 24.30 5.04
CA LEU A 247 4.38 22.89 4.76
C LEU A 247 5.27 22.77 3.53
N LEU A 248 6.22 21.84 3.58
CA LEU A 248 7.00 21.42 2.42
C LEU A 248 6.13 20.59 1.49
N LYS A 249 6.30 20.81 0.19
CA LYS A 249 5.74 19.95 -0.85
C LYS A 249 6.67 18.78 -1.10
N TRP A 250 6.09 17.59 -1.24
CA TRP A 250 6.83 16.40 -1.63
C TRP A 250 7.26 16.52 -3.10
N ASP A 251 8.49 16.10 -3.38
CA ASP A 251 9.06 16.08 -4.72
C ASP A 251 9.70 14.72 -5.00
N GLU A 252 9.31 14.10 -6.13
CA GLU A 252 9.77 12.75 -6.48
C GLU A 252 11.24 12.72 -6.90
N ASP A 253 11.74 13.77 -7.56
CA ASP A 253 13.13 13.80 -8.01
C ASP A 253 14.07 13.98 -6.79
N LEU A 254 13.68 14.79 -5.82
CA LEU A 254 14.35 14.85 -4.51
C LEU A 254 14.26 13.52 -3.75
N TYR A 255 13.15 12.79 -3.88
CA TYR A 255 13.01 11.47 -3.26
C TYR A 255 13.95 10.45 -3.90
N THR A 256 14.06 10.44 -5.23
CA THR A 256 15.04 9.62 -5.95
C THR A 256 16.47 9.97 -5.54
N PHE A 257 16.80 11.26 -5.40
CA PHE A 257 18.10 11.67 -4.87
C PHE A 257 18.33 11.15 -3.44
N ALA A 258 17.37 11.33 -2.53
CA ALA A 258 17.48 10.84 -1.16
C ALA A 258 17.62 9.31 -1.10
N CYS A 259 16.92 8.57 -1.97
CA CYS A 259 17.09 7.14 -2.14
C CYS A 259 18.53 6.77 -2.51
N TYR A 260 19.11 7.47 -3.49
CA TYR A 260 20.51 7.26 -3.88
C TYR A 260 21.48 7.50 -2.72
N ARG A 261 21.22 8.49 -1.86
CA ARG A 261 22.02 8.75 -0.64
C ARG A 261 21.97 7.59 0.35
N VAL A 262 20.77 7.05 0.61
CA VAL A 262 20.60 5.85 1.46
C VAL A 262 21.37 4.67 0.87
N GLU A 263 21.18 4.39 -0.42
CA GLU A 263 21.84 3.27 -1.11
C GLU A 263 23.37 3.38 -1.05
N GLY A 264 23.90 4.57 -1.34
CA GLY A 264 25.34 4.83 -1.28
C GLY A 264 25.92 4.63 0.12
N ARG A 265 25.18 4.98 1.19
CA ARG A 265 25.61 4.74 2.56
C ARG A 265 25.62 3.25 2.91
N VAL A 266 24.54 2.54 2.55
CA VAL A 266 24.39 1.11 2.85
C VAL A 266 25.40 0.26 2.07
N LYS A 267 25.67 0.61 0.81
CA LYS A 267 26.63 -0.10 -0.05
C LYS A 267 28.09 0.34 0.16
N GLY A 268 28.32 1.39 0.96
CA GLY A 268 29.66 1.87 1.30
C GLY A 268 30.35 2.68 0.19
N TYR A 269 29.59 3.28 -0.73
CA TYR A 269 30.14 4.15 -1.77
C TYR A 269 30.60 5.52 -1.23
N TYR A 270 30.06 5.98 -0.08
CA TYR A 270 30.37 7.30 0.47
C TYR A 270 30.73 7.26 1.97
N LEU A 271 31.70 8.10 2.37
CA LEU A 271 31.96 8.45 3.76
C LEU A 271 31.01 9.58 4.21
N ASP A 272 30.75 9.66 5.52
CA ASP A 272 29.91 10.68 6.15
C ASP A 272 30.31 12.08 5.64
N HIS A 273 29.36 12.79 5.03
CA HIS A 273 29.51 14.16 4.49
C HIS A 273 30.29 14.35 3.16
N GLY A 274 30.45 13.31 2.33
CA GLY A 274 30.94 13.45 0.94
C GLY A 274 29.94 14.16 0.00
N TRP A 275 29.78 15.46 0.17
CA TRP A 275 28.74 16.30 -0.47
C TRP A 275 28.97 16.52 -1.97
N SER A 276 30.22 16.66 -2.43
CA SER A 276 30.56 16.92 -3.84
C SER A 276 30.45 15.68 -4.71
N ASP A 277 30.98 14.55 -4.23
CA ASP A 277 31.17 13.35 -5.05
C ASP A 277 29.83 12.64 -5.28
N SER A 278 28.96 12.62 -4.26
CA SER A 278 27.62 12.02 -4.34
C SER A 278 26.62 12.84 -5.14
N MET A 279 26.71 14.17 -5.10
CA MET A 279 25.90 15.05 -5.95
C MET A 279 26.40 14.97 -7.40
N PHE A 280 27.71 15.02 -7.64
CA PHE A 280 28.22 14.89 -9.00
C PHE A 280 27.88 13.51 -9.60
N ASP A 281 28.06 12.40 -8.87
CA ASP A 281 27.69 11.06 -9.36
C ASP A 281 26.18 10.88 -9.56
N ALA A 282 25.34 11.35 -8.63
CA ALA A 282 23.89 11.27 -8.79
C ALA A 282 23.42 12.08 -10.00
N PHE A 283 23.95 13.29 -10.17
CA PHE A 283 23.53 14.19 -11.24
C PHE A 283 24.10 13.79 -12.61
N THR A 284 25.34 13.29 -12.66
CA THR A 284 25.97 12.85 -13.91
C THR A 284 25.51 11.47 -14.39
N ASN A 285 25.23 10.52 -13.49
CA ASN A 285 24.79 9.17 -13.88
C ASN A 285 23.28 9.08 -14.18
N ASN A 286 22.44 9.98 -13.62
CA ASN A 286 20.98 9.94 -13.80
C ASN A 286 20.41 11.06 -14.67
N SER A 287 21.24 11.79 -15.43
CA SER A 287 20.80 12.87 -16.33
C SER A 287 20.00 13.99 -15.64
N TYR A 288 20.36 14.35 -14.40
CA TYR A 288 19.71 15.46 -13.70
C TYR A 288 20.28 16.80 -14.20
N GLU A 289 19.40 17.75 -14.54
CA GLU A 289 19.88 19.09 -14.89
C GLU A 289 20.39 19.85 -13.64
N PRO A 290 21.51 20.59 -13.75
CA PRO A 290 22.16 21.30 -12.64
C PRO A 290 21.37 22.50 -12.06
N GLY A 291 20.07 22.61 -12.35
CA GLY A 291 19.20 23.70 -11.89
C GLY A 291 18.71 23.56 -10.45
N THR A 292 18.61 22.32 -9.92
CA THR A 292 18.16 22.12 -8.53
C THR A 292 19.36 22.07 -7.57
N ASN A 293 19.57 23.18 -6.86
CA ASN A 293 20.51 23.23 -5.74
C ASN A 293 19.84 22.65 -4.49
N ILE A 294 20.33 21.51 -4.01
CA ILE A 294 19.95 21.00 -2.70
C ILE A 294 20.54 21.97 -1.67
N GLU A 295 19.67 22.60 -0.88
CA GLU A 295 20.10 23.64 0.06
C GLU A 295 20.42 23.05 1.43
N ILE A 296 19.80 21.92 1.76
CA ILE A 296 19.80 21.36 3.10
C ILE A 296 19.73 19.83 3.02
N GLU A 297 20.61 19.17 3.79
CA GLU A 297 20.58 17.73 4.07
C GLU A 297 20.51 17.50 5.58
N ASN A 298 19.60 16.64 6.03
CA ASN A 298 19.65 16.05 7.37
C ASN A 298 19.85 14.54 7.25
N TYR A 299 20.80 14.02 8.02
CA TYR A 299 21.13 12.61 8.08
C TYR A 299 20.90 12.05 9.49
N TYR A 300 20.43 10.81 9.58
CA TYR A 300 20.43 10.05 10.82
C TYR A 300 20.60 8.55 10.52
N GLY A 301 21.72 7.99 10.97
CA GLY A 301 21.97 6.55 10.95
C GLY A 301 21.37 5.85 12.17
N THR A 302 21.26 4.52 12.12
CA THR A 302 20.58 3.68 13.12
C THR A 302 19.10 3.99 13.32
N SER A 303 18.45 4.47 12.24
CA SER A 303 17.03 4.78 12.24
C SER A 303 16.17 3.60 11.79
N TYR A 304 15.32 3.12 12.70
CA TYR A 304 14.40 2.02 12.41
C TYR A 304 12.94 2.48 12.31
N SER A 305 12.65 3.74 12.65
CA SER A 305 11.31 4.31 12.56
C SER A 305 11.33 5.79 12.16
N ALA A 306 10.30 6.23 11.43
CA ALA A 306 10.11 7.62 11.05
C ALA A 306 10.13 8.58 12.26
N ARG A 307 9.57 8.13 13.39
CA ARG A 307 9.53 8.93 14.63
C ARG A 307 10.91 9.15 15.22
N ASP A 308 11.79 8.16 15.14
CA ASP A 308 13.14 8.25 15.71
C ASP A 308 13.98 9.24 14.90
N SER A 309 13.96 9.14 13.55
CA SER A 309 14.63 10.12 12.68
C SER A 309 14.17 11.55 12.96
N ILE A 310 12.85 11.78 12.96
CA ILE A 310 12.30 13.12 13.17
C ILE A 310 12.65 13.63 14.56
N SER A 311 12.54 12.80 15.60
CA SER A 311 12.89 13.19 16.97
C SER A 311 14.38 13.50 17.12
N ALA A 312 15.26 12.70 16.50
CA ALA A 312 16.70 12.93 16.51
C ALA A 312 17.07 14.27 15.87
N TRP A 313 16.47 14.60 14.71
CA TRP A 313 16.68 15.89 14.06
C TRP A 313 16.10 17.06 14.86
N GLN A 314 14.92 16.90 15.47
CA GLN A 314 14.33 17.92 16.33
C GLN A 314 15.20 18.26 17.55
N ASN A 315 15.90 17.26 18.10
CA ASN A 315 16.76 17.43 19.27
C ASN A 315 18.17 17.94 18.94
N SER A 316 18.52 18.07 17.66
CA SER A 316 19.78 18.67 17.21
C SER A 316 19.54 20.10 16.75
N LYS A 317 20.27 21.06 17.36
CA LYS A 317 20.12 22.49 17.04
C LYS A 317 20.27 22.78 15.54
N GLY A 318 21.26 22.16 14.89
CA GLY A 318 21.52 22.34 13.45
C GLY A 318 20.42 21.72 12.59
N HIS A 319 20.13 20.43 12.81
CA HIS A 319 19.11 19.72 12.04
C HIS A 319 17.72 20.34 12.21
N TYR A 320 17.37 20.77 13.43
CA TYR A 320 16.09 21.43 13.69
C TYR A 320 15.97 22.76 12.97
N ALA A 321 17.00 23.61 12.99
CA ALA A 321 17.00 24.88 12.27
C ALA A 321 16.71 24.69 10.78
N TRP A 322 17.26 23.63 10.21
CA TRP A 322 17.02 23.20 8.84
C TRP A 322 15.61 22.68 8.59
N MET A 323 15.07 21.84 9.47
CA MET A 323 13.68 21.36 9.37
C MET A 323 12.68 22.52 9.29
N ILE A 324 12.91 23.61 10.03
CA ILE A 324 12.00 24.77 10.11
C ILE A 324 12.47 25.99 9.30
N SER A 325 13.44 25.81 8.40
CA SER A 325 13.93 26.91 7.56
C SER A 325 12.81 27.49 6.70
N LYS A 326 12.80 28.82 6.58
CA LYS A 326 11.86 29.56 5.72
C LYS A 326 12.27 29.57 4.25
N LEU A 327 13.52 29.20 3.95
CA LEU A 327 14.05 29.19 2.59
C LEU A 327 13.45 28.04 1.76
N VAL A 328 13.24 26.90 2.40
CA VAL A 328 12.83 25.68 1.71
C VAL A 328 11.32 25.57 1.55
N LYS A 329 10.91 25.10 0.37
CA LYS A 329 9.50 24.91 -0.04
C LYS A 329 9.22 23.48 -0.48
N TYR A 330 10.24 22.76 -0.91
CA TYR A 330 10.15 21.39 -1.40
C TYR A 330 11.07 20.48 -0.59
N GLY A 331 10.74 19.19 -0.59
CA GLY A 331 11.59 18.21 0.04
C GLY A 331 11.17 16.78 -0.20
N ALA A 332 12.05 15.88 0.19
CA ALA A 332 11.76 14.47 0.32
C ALA A 332 12.56 13.89 1.48
N ILE A 333 12.09 12.76 1.99
CA ILE A 333 12.83 11.94 2.96
C ILE A 333 12.89 10.54 2.40
N ALA A 334 14.07 9.91 2.40
CA ALA A 334 14.24 8.49 2.14
C ALA A 334 14.71 7.77 3.40
N MET A 335 14.14 6.59 3.62
CA MET A 335 14.41 5.77 4.79
C MET A 335 14.47 4.29 4.43
N GLY A 336 15.44 3.59 5.01
CA GLY A 336 15.53 2.13 4.96
C GLY A 336 16.90 1.64 5.35
N SER A 337 17.00 0.35 5.69
CA SER A 337 18.24 -0.32 6.10
C SER A 337 18.98 0.35 7.27
N GLY A 338 18.24 1.01 8.17
CA GLY A 338 18.83 1.76 9.29
C GLY A 338 19.27 3.18 8.95
N GLU A 339 19.08 3.64 7.71
CA GLU A 339 19.51 4.95 7.26
C GLU A 339 18.32 5.88 6.98
N SER A 340 18.52 7.17 7.22
CA SER A 340 17.52 8.21 6.97
C SER A 340 18.16 9.48 6.45
N TYR A 341 17.69 9.94 5.29
CA TYR A 341 18.13 11.17 4.63
C TYR A 341 16.94 12.05 4.31
N ALA A 342 16.98 13.31 4.75
CA ALA A 342 16.07 14.36 4.31
C ALA A 342 16.81 15.35 3.43
N VAL A 343 16.19 15.74 2.33
CA VAL A 343 16.70 16.79 1.43
C VAL A 343 15.63 17.83 1.22
N PHE A 344 16.05 19.11 1.28
CA PHE A 344 15.15 20.25 1.12
C PHE A 344 15.76 21.31 0.20
N THR A 345 14.90 22.02 -0.52
CA THR A 345 15.30 23.10 -1.43
C THR A 345 14.22 24.19 -1.53
N GLU A 346 14.60 25.42 -1.89
CA GLU A 346 13.66 26.49 -2.20
C GLU A 346 12.88 26.20 -3.50
N LYS A 347 13.56 25.66 -4.52
CA LYS A 347 13.00 25.52 -5.87
C LYS A 347 13.34 24.16 -6.45
N VAL A 348 12.41 23.65 -7.23
CA VAL A 348 12.60 22.48 -8.08
C VAL A 348 12.49 22.98 -9.52
N ASP A 349 13.63 23.06 -10.20
CA ASP A 349 13.65 23.22 -11.65
C ASP A 349 13.61 21.80 -12.21
N ASN A 350 12.62 21.50 -13.08
CA ASN A 350 12.35 20.16 -13.63
C ASN A 350 13.64 19.35 -13.77
N MET A 351 13.87 18.47 -12.79
CA MET A 351 15.12 17.74 -12.65
C MET A 351 15.27 16.69 -13.76
N ARG A 352 14.14 16.40 -14.43
CA ARG A 352 14.05 15.67 -15.69
C ARG A 352 14.12 16.66 -16.87
N GLY A 353 15.31 16.83 -17.45
CA GLY A 353 15.38 17.29 -18.83
C GLY A 353 14.58 16.30 -19.70
N ASN A 354 13.44 16.73 -20.27
CA ASN A 354 12.60 15.97 -21.22
C ASN A 354 12.79 14.43 -21.24
N THR A 355 12.31 13.71 -20.23
CA THR A 355 12.26 12.23 -20.30
C THR A 355 10.83 11.71 -20.18
N SER A 356 10.33 11.24 -21.31
CA SER A 356 9.25 10.27 -21.39
C SER A 356 9.60 9.03 -20.55
N GLU A 357 8.71 8.68 -19.62
CA GLU A 357 8.51 7.35 -19.02
C GLU A 357 9.79 6.56 -18.66
N ILE A 358 10.24 6.70 -17.41
CA ILE A 358 11.05 5.66 -16.75
C ILE A 358 10.09 4.83 -15.89
N ASP A 359 9.96 3.56 -16.27
CA ASP A 359 9.19 2.53 -15.60
C ASP A 359 9.91 2.09 -14.31
N PHE A 360 9.22 2.18 -13.17
CA PHE A 360 9.76 1.87 -11.84
C PHE A 360 9.76 0.36 -11.52
N GLU A 361 9.37 -0.52 -12.45
CA GLU A 361 9.43 -1.98 -12.25
C GLU A 361 10.85 -2.62 -12.37
N ALA A 362 11.92 -1.83 -12.49
CA ALA A 362 13.29 -2.34 -12.72
C ALA A 362 14.31 -2.13 -11.58
N ILE A 363 13.88 -1.86 -10.34
CA ILE A 363 14.72 -1.87 -9.13
C ILE A 363 14.07 -2.79 -8.09
#